data_AF-A0A6C0AMH2-F1
#
_entry.id   AF-A0A6C0AMH2-F1
#
_cell.length_a   1.000
_cell.length_b   1.000
_cell.length_c   1.000
_cell.angle_alpha   90.00
_cell.angle_beta   90.00
_cell.angle_gamma   90.00
#
_symmetry.space_group_name_H-M   'P 1'
#
loop_
_entity.id
_entity.type
_entity.pdbx_description
1 polymer ?
#
loop_
_entity_poly.entity_id
_entity_poly.type
_entity_poly.pdbx_seq_one_letter_code
_entity_poly.pdbx_strand_id
1 'polypeptide(L)'
;MEENKNENENINIQNIYLANFIYFFHILVILFVIFGPFSNIPSILIIHIAFSFSLLVHWIANNSACSLTYFESQLRGIDVKDSFTYQFISPVYDMSKTDWSRICYIITIIVLCISIYKLWNSKAFSNSLNCYKNLSNDPKFNTLPFYQRFKMSILCFIDLFKINSHD
;
A
#
# COMPACT_ATOMS: atom_id res chain seq x y z
N MET A 1 -3.40 0.40 45.04
CA MET A 1 -4.61 -0.08 44.34
C MET A 1 -5.10 0.95 43.31
N GLU A 2 -5.02 2.25 43.60
CA GLU A 2 -5.31 3.32 42.62
C GLU A 2 -4.30 3.42 41.47
N GLU A 3 -3.00 3.19 41.70
CA GLU A 3 -2.00 3.20 40.61
C GLU A 3 -2.28 2.15 39.53
N ASN A 4 -2.59 0.91 39.91
CA ASN A 4 -2.97 -0.16 38.96
C ASN A 4 -4.27 0.13 38.19
N LYS A 5 -5.16 0.98 38.74
CA LYS A 5 -6.40 1.39 38.06
C LYS A 5 -6.10 2.46 37.02
N ASN A 6 -5.32 3.47 37.39
CA ASN A 6 -4.91 4.55 36.48
C ASN A 6 -4.02 4.04 35.35
N GLU A 7 -3.16 3.05 35.59
CA GLU A 7 -2.32 2.42 34.56
C GLU A 7 -3.17 1.61 33.56
N ASN A 8 -4.10 0.79 34.05
CA ASN A 8 -5.05 0.05 33.19
C ASN A 8 -5.99 0.99 32.40
N GLU A 9 -6.39 2.11 32.98
CA GLU A 9 -7.24 3.11 32.31
C GLU A 9 -6.47 3.83 31.19
N ASN A 10 -5.21 4.22 31.44
CA ASN A 10 -4.34 4.81 30.42
C ASN A 10 -4.01 3.83 29.28
N ILE A 11 -3.75 2.55 29.58
CA ILE A 11 -3.52 1.51 28.57
C ILE A 11 -4.76 1.31 27.69
N ASN A 12 -5.95 1.25 28.29
CA ASN A 12 -7.21 1.14 27.54
C ASN A 12 -7.44 2.34 26.63
N ILE A 13 -7.17 3.55 27.12
CA ILE A 13 -7.31 4.79 26.32
C ILE A 13 -6.33 4.78 25.14
N GLN A 14 -5.06 4.44 25.35
CA GLN A 14 -4.05 4.35 24.29
C GLN A 14 -4.41 3.32 23.22
N ASN A 15 -4.92 2.15 23.64
CA ASN A 15 -5.37 1.10 22.74
C ASN A 15 -6.54 1.54 21.87
N ILE A 16 -7.49 2.30 22.43
CA ILE A 16 -8.62 2.86 21.68
C ILE A 16 -8.14 3.88 20.63
N TYR A 17 -7.21 4.77 20.99
CA TYR A 17 -6.66 5.73 20.02
C TYR A 17 -5.93 5.03 18.87
N LEU A 18 -5.12 4.03 19.18
CA LEU A 18 -4.38 3.27 18.17
C LEU A 18 -5.33 2.48 17.26
N ALA A 19 -6.37 1.87 17.83
CA ALA A 19 -7.42 1.19 17.07
C ALA A 19 -8.18 2.14 16.12
N ASN A 20 -8.50 3.35 16.57
CA ASN A 20 -9.14 4.36 15.73
C ASN A 20 -8.21 4.88 14.62
N PHE A 21 -6.91 5.00 14.91
CA PHE A 21 -5.90 5.36 13.92
C PHE A 21 -5.80 4.31 12.81
N ILE A 22 -5.81 3.02 13.18
CA ILE A 22 -5.81 1.90 12.23
C ILE A 22 -7.04 1.94 11.32
N TYR A 23 -8.22 2.20 11.88
CA TYR A 23 -9.45 2.33 11.10
C TYR A 23 -9.35 3.46 10.08
N PHE A 24 -8.90 4.65 10.52
CA PHE A 24 -8.69 5.79 9.64
C PHE A 24 -7.72 5.47 8.49
N PHE A 25 -6.64 4.74 8.79
CA PHE A 25 -5.69 4.30 7.78
C PHE A 25 -6.31 3.35 6.74
N HIS A 26 -7.24 2.46 7.11
CA HIS A 26 -7.94 1.60 6.14
C HIS A 26 -8.78 2.41 5.16
N ILE A 27 -9.54 3.38 5.66
CA ILE A 27 -10.33 4.26 4.81
C ILE A 27 -9.40 4.98 3.83
N LEU A 28 -8.26 5.48 4.32
CA LEU A 28 -7.27 6.15 3.49
C LEU A 28 -6.72 5.24 2.38
N VAL A 29 -6.44 3.96 2.68
CA VAL A 29 -6.02 2.97 1.67
C VAL A 29 -7.13 2.73 0.63
N ILE A 30 -8.39 2.58 1.05
CA ILE A 30 -9.52 2.41 0.11
C ILE A 30 -9.64 3.63 -0.80
N LEU A 31 -9.62 4.83 -0.23
CA LEU A 31 -9.65 6.08 -0.99
C LEU A 31 -8.46 6.17 -1.94
N PHE A 32 -7.27 5.74 -1.50
CA PHE A 32 -6.07 5.75 -2.31
C PHE A 32 -6.17 4.78 -3.51
N VAL A 33 -6.74 3.59 -3.34
CA VAL A 33 -6.94 2.65 -4.45
C VAL A 33 -7.91 3.21 -5.49
N ILE A 34 -8.95 3.93 -5.05
CA ILE A 34 -9.95 4.56 -5.93
C ILE A 34 -9.38 5.80 -6.63
N PHE A 35 -8.74 6.71 -5.89
CA PHE A 35 -8.32 8.03 -6.40
C PHE A 35 -6.88 8.08 -6.91
N GLY A 36 -6.02 7.18 -6.46
CA GLY A 36 -4.62 7.05 -6.88
C GLY A 36 -4.37 6.98 -8.40
N PRO A 37 -5.16 6.23 -9.22
CA PRO A 37 -4.89 6.11 -10.66
C PRO A 37 -5.11 7.43 -11.42
N PHE A 38 -5.89 8.35 -10.84
CA PHE A 38 -6.17 9.65 -11.45
C PHE A 38 -5.01 10.64 -11.29
N SER A 39 -4.00 10.34 -10.46
CA SER A 39 -2.79 11.15 -10.36
C SER A 39 -1.88 10.99 -11.58
N ASN A 40 -1.25 12.07 -12.03
CA ASN A 40 -0.21 12.04 -13.08
C ASN A 40 1.20 11.96 -12.50
N ILE A 41 1.35 11.96 -11.18
CA ILE A 41 2.65 11.97 -10.51
C ILE A 41 3.20 10.54 -10.48
N PRO A 42 4.38 10.26 -11.08
CA PRO A 42 4.95 8.91 -11.15
C PRO A 42 5.10 8.22 -9.79
N SER A 43 5.50 8.96 -8.75
CA SER A 43 5.65 8.40 -7.39
C SER A 43 4.32 7.87 -6.84
N ILE A 44 3.22 8.60 -7.07
CA ILE A 44 1.88 8.18 -6.62
C ILE A 44 1.44 6.94 -7.39
N LEU A 45 1.69 6.89 -8.69
CA LEU A 45 1.37 5.73 -9.53
C LEU A 45 2.16 4.48 -9.10
N ILE A 46 3.45 4.61 -8.79
CA ILE A 46 4.28 3.49 -8.29
C ILE A 46 3.71 2.94 -6.97
N ILE A 47 3.38 3.83 -6.03
CA ILE A 47 2.80 3.43 -4.75
C ILE A 47 1.41 2.78 -4.98
N HIS A 48 0.58 3.35 -5.86
CA HIS A 48 -0.73 2.79 -6.22
C HIS A 48 -0.62 1.38 -6.80
N ILE A 49 0.33 1.14 -7.70
CA ILE A 49 0.61 -0.18 -8.26
C ILE A 49 1.01 -1.17 -7.16
N ALA A 50 1.91 -0.77 -6.26
CA ALA A 50 2.37 -1.62 -5.16
C ALA A 50 1.22 -2.00 -4.20
N PHE A 51 0.40 -1.03 -3.79
CA PHE A 51 -0.75 -1.28 -2.92
C PHE A 51 -1.82 -2.12 -3.62
N SER A 52 -2.12 -1.86 -4.89
CA SER A 52 -3.10 -2.62 -5.67
C SER A 52 -2.66 -4.08 -5.83
N PHE A 53 -1.38 -4.34 -6.11
CA PHE A 53 -0.85 -5.70 -6.18
C PHE A 53 -0.93 -6.40 -4.80
N SER A 54 -0.57 -5.70 -3.73
CA SER A 54 -0.70 -6.24 -2.37
C SER A 54 -2.17 -6.57 -2.03
N LEU A 55 -3.12 -5.74 -2.46
CA LEU A 55 -4.55 -5.98 -2.26
C LEU A 55 -5.02 -7.21 -3.04
N LEU A 56 -4.62 -7.36 -4.30
CA LEU A 56 -4.93 -8.55 -5.11
C LEU A 56 -4.36 -9.83 -4.51
N VAL A 57 -3.11 -9.81 -4.03
CA VAL A 57 -2.49 -10.96 -3.35
C VAL A 57 -3.24 -11.30 -2.07
N HIS A 58 -3.61 -10.29 -1.28
CA HIS A 58 -4.36 -10.47 -0.05
C HIS A 58 -5.74 -11.11 -0.30
N TRP A 59 -6.41 -10.66 -1.37
CA TRP A 59 -7.66 -11.20 -1.88
C TRP A 59 -7.55 -12.65 -2.36
N ILE A 60 -6.48 -13.00 -3.10
CA ILE A 60 -6.23 -14.39 -3.54
C ILE A 60 -5.93 -15.31 -2.35
N ALA A 61 -5.25 -14.80 -1.32
CA ALA A 61 -5.03 -15.52 -0.08
C ALA A 61 -6.33 -15.76 0.72
N ASN A 62 -7.47 -15.22 0.26
CA ASN A 62 -8.83 -15.42 0.77
C ASN A 62 -8.95 -15.24 2.29
N ASN A 63 -8.18 -14.30 2.84
CA ASN A 63 -8.33 -13.87 4.22
C ASN A 63 -9.08 -12.54 4.20
N SER A 64 -10.34 -12.54 4.64
CA SER A 64 -11.15 -11.33 4.72
C SER A 64 -10.71 -10.37 5.83
N ALA A 65 -9.74 -10.77 6.66
CA ALA A 65 -9.14 -9.95 7.69
C ALA A 65 -7.75 -9.44 7.27
N CYS A 66 -7.59 -8.12 7.22
CA CYS A 66 -6.29 -7.48 7.03
C CYS A 66 -5.43 -7.67 8.29
N SER A 67 -4.09 -7.67 8.15
CA SER A 67 -3.17 -7.74 9.30
C SER A 67 -3.49 -6.67 10.36
N LEU A 68 -3.90 -5.50 9.90
CA LEU A 68 -4.33 -4.41 10.76
C LEU A 68 -5.69 -4.65 11.45
N THR A 69 -6.58 -5.45 10.87
CA THR A 69 -7.83 -5.89 11.51
C THR A 69 -7.53 -6.78 12.71
N TYR A 70 -6.57 -7.70 12.58
CA TYR A 70 -6.09 -8.49 13.72
C TYR A 70 -5.45 -7.59 14.79
N PHE A 71 -4.67 -6.59 14.37
CA PHE A 71 -4.06 -5.65 15.31
C PHE A 71 -5.11 -4.80 16.04
N GLU A 72 -6.17 -4.35 15.35
CA GLU A 72 -7.32 -3.66 15.97
C GLU A 72 -8.01 -4.56 17.01
N SER A 73 -8.32 -5.80 16.63
CA SER A 73 -8.97 -6.79 17.52
C SER A 73 -8.14 -7.06 18.77
N GLN A 74 -6.81 -7.20 18.65
CA GLN A 74 -5.92 -7.38 19.79
C GLN A 74 -5.87 -6.16 20.70
N LEU A 75 -5.84 -4.94 20.14
CA LEU A 75 -5.83 -3.71 20.94
C LEU A 75 -7.15 -3.50 21.68
N ARG A 76 -8.28 -3.83 21.06
CA ARG A 76 -9.61 -3.69 21.65
C ARG A 76 -10.00 -4.86 22.56
N GLY A 77 -9.29 -5.98 22.51
CA GLY A 77 -9.63 -7.19 23.28
C GLY A 77 -10.94 -7.85 22.84
N ILE A 78 -11.33 -7.68 21.57
CA ILE A 78 -12.56 -8.22 20.98
C ILE A 78 -12.24 -9.27 19.92
N ASP A 79 -13.21 -10.12 19.57
CA ASP A 79 -13.04 -11.05 18.45
C ASP A 79 -12.78 -10.29 17.13
N VAL A 80 -12.02 -10.89 16.22
CA VAL A 80 -11.69 -10.28 14.93
C VAL A 80 -12.95 -9.93 14.14
N LYS A 81 -14.00 -10.75 14.23
CA LYS A 81 -15.27 -10.51 13.52
C LYS A 81 -16.07 -9.33 14.08
N ASP A 82 -15.84 -9.03 15.36
CA ASP A 82 -16.49 -7.92 16.07
C ASP A 82 -15.70 -6.61 15.90
N SER A 83 -14.50 -6.67 15.32
CA SER A 83 -13.74 -5.47 15.01
C SER A 83 -14.46 -4.63 13.95
N PHE A 84 -14.44 -3.32 14.17
CA PHE A 84 -15.11 -2.39 13.29
C PHE A 84 -14.50 -2.41 11.89
N THR A 85 -13.18 -2.56 11.79
CA THR A 85 -12.51 -2.77 10.50
C THR A 85 -13.03 -4.04 9.84
N TYR A 86 -13.17 -5.17 10.55
CA TYR A 86 -13.73 -6.37 9.93
C TYR A 86 -15.16 -6.16 9.43
N GLN A 87 -16.05 -5.57 10.23
CA GLN A 87 -17.45 -5.38 9.80
C GLN A 87 -17.58 -4.44 8.59
N PHE A 88 -16.72 -3.43 8.50
CA PHE A 88 -16.71 -2.50 7.38
C PHE A 88 -16.04 -3.08 6.13
N ILE A 89 -14.91 -3.78 6.29
CA ILE A 89 -14.10 -4.32 5.19
C ILE A 89 -14.63 -5.67 4.70
N SER A 90 -15.17 -6.52 5.57
CA SER A 90 -15.57 -7.88 5.24
C SER A 90 -16.55 -7.97 4.05
N PRO A 91 -17.56 -7.09 3.90
CA PRO A 91 -18.40 -7.07 2.70
C PRO A 91 -17.64 -6.81 1.38
N VAL A 92 -16.50 -6.13 1.45
CA VAL A 92 -15.61 -5.85 0.31
C VAL A 92 -14.60 -6.99 0.09
N TYR A 93 -14.18 -7.68 1.16
CA TYR A 93 -13.12 -8.69 1.14
C TYR A 93 -13.61 -10.15 1.17
N ASP A 94 -14.88 -10.44 1.48
CA ASP A 94 -15.45 -11.80 1.47
C ASP A 94 -15.78 -12.20 0.01
N MET A 95 -14.72 -12.42 -0.76
CA MET A 95 -14.76 -12.47 -2.22
C MET A 95 -15.39 -13.72 -2.81
N SER A 96 -15.51 -14.78 -2.01
CA SER A 96 -15.99 -16.09 -2.47
C SER A 96 -17.52 -16.21 -2.55
N LYS A 97 -18.28 -15.21 -2.07
CA LYS A 97 -19.72 -15.38 -1.82
C LYS A 97 -20.68 -14.51 -2.63
N THR A 98 -20.23 -13.42 -3.27
CA THR A 98 -21.15 -12.44 -3.89
C THR A 98 -20.69 -11.96 -5.26
N ASP A 99 -21.63 -11.60 -6.16
CA ASP A 99 -21.30 -11.00 -7.47
C ASP A 99 -20.60 -9.64 -7.34
N TRP A 100 -20.83 -8.94 -6.23
CA TRP A 100 -20.23 -7.64 -5.92
C TRP A 100 -18.71 -7.70 -5.78
N SER A 101 -18.18 -8.76 -5.16
CA SER A 101 -16.74 -8.92 -4.99
C SER A 101 -16.00 -9.06 -6.33
N ARG A 102 -16.64 -9.73 -7.30
CA ARG A 102 -16.10 -9.91 -8.65
C ARG A 102 -16.00 -8.57 -9.38
N ILE A 103 -16.98 -7.71 -9.20
CA ILE A 103 -16.98 -6.35 -9.75
C ILE A 103 -15.83 -5.54 -9.14
N CYS A 104 -15.68 -5.54 -7.82
CA CYS A 104 -14.56 -4.87 -7.14
C CYS A 104 -13.19 -5.39 -7.64
N TYR A 105 -13.04 -6.70 -7.82
CA TYR A 105 -11.82 -7.30 -8.36
C TYR A 105 -11.50 -6.82 -9.78
N ILE A 106 -12.50 -6.84 -10.67
CA ILE A 106 -12.35 -6.38 -12.05
C ILE A 106 -12.00 -4.89 -12.10
N ILE A 107 -12.67 -4.07 -11.28
CA ILE A 107 -12.38 -2.63 -11.19
C ILE A 107 -10.94 -2.41 -10.71
N THR A 108 -10.50 -3.10 -9.66
CA THR A 108 -9.12 -3.00 -9.15
C THR A 108 -8.09 -3.36 -10.22
N ILE A 109 -8.34 -4.40 -11.02
CA ILE A 109 -7.47 -4.76 -12.16
C ILE A 109 -7.45 -3.65 -13.21
N ILE A 110 -8.62 -3.10 -13.58
CA ILE A 110 -8.71 -2.02 -14.57
C ILE A 110 -7.92 -0.80 -14.11
N VAL A 111 -8.11 -0.35 -12.86
CA VAL A 111 -7.38 0.82 -12.34
C VAL A 111 -5.89 0.55 -12.20
N LEU A 112 -5.48 -0.68 -11.87
CA LEU A 112 -4.09 -1.09 -11.87
C LEU A 112 -3.48 -1.00 -13.28
N CYS A 113 -4.18 -1.51 -14.30
CA CYS A 113 -3.73 -1.40 -15.69
C CYS A 113 -3.60 0.07 -16.13
N ILE A 114 -4.53 0.94 -15.73
CA ILE A 114 -4.45 2.38 -16.00
C ILE A 114 -3.20 2.98 -15.36
N SER A 115 -2.94 2.69 -14.07
CA SER A 115 -1.75 3.19 -13.38
C SER A 115 -0.45 2.72 -14.02
N ILE A 116 -0.37 1.45 -14.43
CA ILE A 116 0.78 0.89 -15.15
C ILE A 116 0.97 1.61 -16.48
N TYR A 117 -0.11 1.79 -17.26
CA TYR A 117 -0.04 2.48 -18.55
C TYR A 117 0.46 3.93 -18.39
N LYS A 118 -0.08 4.68 -17.43
CA LYS A 118 0.34 6.06 -17.16
C LYS A 118 1.80 6.14 -16.71
N LEU A 119 2.24 5.24 -15.84
CA LEU A 119 3.63 5.18 -15.40
C LEU A 119 4.57 4.85 -16.56
N TRP A 120 4.21 3.88 -17.39
CA TRP A 120 4.99 3.45 -18.55
C TRP A 120 5.18 4.57 -19.58
N ASN A 121 4.14 5.37 -19.80
CA ASN A 121 4.18 6.52 -20.72
C ASN A 121 4.86 7.76 -20.11
N SER A 122 5.21 7.76 -18.82
CA SER A 122 5.84 8.91 -18.18
C SER A 122 7.31 9.08 -18.63
N LYS A 123 7.69 10.32 -18.97
CA LYS A 123 9.08 10.64 -19.35
C LYS A 123 10.05 10.31 -18.23
N ALA A 124 9.66 10.61 -16.98
CA ALA A 124 10.47 10.32 -15.81
C ALA A 124 10.82 8.83 -15.70
N PHE A 125 9.85 7.93 -15.91
CA PHE A 125 10.10 6.49 -15.90
C PHE A 125 11.00 6.03 -17.04
N SER A 126 10.76 6.52 -18.26
CA SER A 126 11.63 6.23 -19.40
C SER A 126 13.08 6.67 -19.16
N ASN A 127 13.28 7.87 -18.62
CA ASN A 127 14.60 8.40 -18.28
C ASN A 127 15.30 7.57 -17.21
N SER A 128 14.59 7.21 -16.14
CA SER A 128 15.14 6.35 -15.08
C SER A 128 15.51 4.96 -15.59
N LEU A 129 14.69 4.37 -16.45
CA LEU A 129 14.96 3.06 -17.05
C LEU A 129 16.18 3.11 -17.99
N ASN A 130 16.30 4.17 -18.79
CA ASN A 130 17.46 4.39 -19.66
C ASN A 130 18.75 4.62 -18.83
N CYS A 131 18.67 5.39 -17.74
CA CYS A 131 19.79 5.56 -16.80
C CYS A 131 20.25 4.21 -16.25
N TYR A 132 19.33 3.41 -15.73
CA TYR A 132 19.65 2.09 -15.19
C TYR A 132 20.22 1.15 -16.25
N LYS A 133 19.66 1.13 -17.46
CA LYS A 133 20.15 0.31 -18.58
C LYS A 133 21.58 0.67 -18.97
N ASN A 134 21.88 1.96 -19.06
CA ASN A 134 23.24 2.42 -19.35
C ASN A 134 24.22 2.05 -18.23
N LEU A 135 23.79 2.22 -16.98
CA LEU A 135 24.57 1.84 -15.80
C LEU A 135 24.83 0.33 -15.74
N SER A 136 23.83 -0.51 -16.01
CA SER A 136 23.97 -1.97 -15.97
C SER A 136 24.88 -2.51 -17.07
N ASN A 137 24.99 -1.80 -18.19
CA ASN A 137 25.87 -2.14 -19.31
C ASN A 137 27.33 -1.71 -19.07
N ASP A 138 27.61 -0.86 -18.08
CA ASP A 138 28.98 -0.48 -17.74
C ASP A 138 29.71 -1.68 -17.11
N PRO A 139 30.81 -2.18 -17.71
CA PRO A 139 31.57 -3.30 -17.15
C PRO A 139 32.11 -3.00 -15.75
N LYS A 140 32.36 -1.73 -15.41
CA LYS A 140 32.77 -1.32 -14.06
C LYS A 140 31.66 -1.54 -13.04
N PHE A 141 30.39 -1.42 -13.41
CA PHE A 141 29.28 -1.57 -12.47
C PHE A 141 29.23 -2.97 -11.85
N ASN A 142 29.50 -4.00 -12.65
CA ASN A 142 29.46 -5.39 -12.18
C ASN A 142 30.62 -5.77 -11.25
N THR A 143 31.71 -4.99 -11.24
CA THR A 143 32.85 -5.22 -10.34
C THR A 143 32.74 -4.47 -9.02
N LEU A 144 31.75 -3.58 -8.88
CA LEU A 144 31.54 -2.82 -7.65
C LEU A 144 30.92 -3.67 -6.53
N PRO A 145 31.21 -3.34 -5.25
CA PRO A 145 30.50 -3.91 -4.11
C PRO A 145 28.99 -3.69 -4.19
N PHE A 146 28.21 -4.62 -3.63
CA PHE A 146 26.74 -4.57 -3.63
C PHE A 146 26.18 -3.21 -3.18
N TYR A 147 26.71 -2.63 -2.11
CA TYR A 147 26.26 -1.33 -1.60
C TYR A 147 26.41 -0.21 -2.64
N GLN A 148 27.52 -0.19 -3.37
CA GLN A 148 27.75 0.82 -4.41
C GLN A 148 26.84 0.61 -5.61
N ARG A 149 26.64 -0.66 -6.01
CA ARG A 149 25.68 -1.01 -7.07
C ARG A 149 24.27 -0.57 -6.71
N PHE A 150 23.83 -0.90 -5.50
CA PHE A 150 22.53 -0.48 -4.97
C PHE A 150 22.40 1.05 -4.95
N LYS A 151 23.39 1.77 -4.40
CA LYS A 151 23.40 3.23 -4.36
C LYS A 151 23.27 3.86 -5.75
N MET A 152 24.05 3.38 -6.72
CA MET A 152 23.99 3.90 -8.10
C MET A 152 22.66 3.57 -8.79
N SER A 153 22.11 2.38 -8.58
CA SER A 153 20.78 2.04 -9.08
C SER A 153 19.72 2.99 -8.51
N ILE A 154 19.72 3.24 -7.20
CA ILE A 154 18.76 4.16 -6.56
C ILE A 154 18.89 5.59 -7.12
N LEU A 155 20.10 6.05 -7.42
CA LEU A 155 20.30 7.37 -8.04
C LEU A 155 19.60 7.52 -9.39
N CYS A 156 19.51 6.46 -10.20
CA CYS A 156 18.76 6.52 -11.46
C CYS A 156 17.24 6.67 -11.28
N PHE A 157 16.70 6.22 -10.15
CA PHE A 157 15.27 6.24 -9.86
C PHE A 157 14.84 7.38 -8.94
N ILE A 158 15.78 8.18 -8.41
CA ILE A 158 15.45 9.25 -7.45
C ILE A 158 14.55 10.33 -8.06
N ASP A 159 14.66 10.56 -9.37
CA ASP A 159 13.85 11.55 -10.08
C ASP A 159 12.37 11.16 -10.14
N LEU A 160 12.04 9.87 -10.00
CA LEU A 160 10.64 9.42 -9.89
C LEU A 160 9.97 9.86 -8.59
N PHE A 161 10.75 10.23 -7.58
CA PHE A 161 10.26 10.68 -6.28
C PHE A 161 10.32 12.20 -6.11
N LYS A 162 10.84 12.92 -7.10
CA LYS A 162 10.76 14.39 -7.13
C LYS A 162 9.35 14.79 -7.53
N ILE A 163 8.67 15.51 -6.66
CA ILE A 163 7.37 16.13 -6.96
C ILE A 163 7.65 17.36 -7.84
N ASN A 164 7.91 17.14 -9.12
CA ASN A 164 7.92 18.22 -10.11
C ASN A 164 6.51 18.35 -10.68
N SER A 165 5.83 19.44 -10.32
CA SER A 165 4.46 19.77 -10.72
C SER A 165 4.30 20.20 -12.19
N HIS A 166 5.22 19.77 -13.07
CA HIS A 166 5.27 20.15 -14.49
C HIS A 166 5.42 18.90 -15.38
N ASP A 167 4.39 18.08 -15.44
CA ASP A 167 4.08 17.20 -16.58
C ASP A 167 2.56 16.92 -16.60
#